data_AF-A0A160PCF7-F1
#
_entry.id   AF-A0A160PCF7-F1
#
_cell.length_a   1.000
_cell.length_b   1.000
_cell.length_c   1.000
_cell.angle_alpha   90.00
_cell.angle_beta   90.00
_cell.angle_gamma   90.00
#
_symmetry.space_group_name_H-M   'P 1'
#
loop_
_entity.id
_entity.type
_entity.pdbx_description
1 polymer ?
#
loop_
_entity_poly.entity_id
_entity_poly.type
_entity_poly.pdbx_seq_one_letter_code
_entity_poly.pdbx_strand_id
1 'polypeptide(L)'
;MRALPEPFHVLLVAILLPGMGHVWTGRAARGLGFALFALLGGWLTARFAAPDASFVGRHAGGFFVWALSIPDAYRAARLDRAWADRVSH
;
A
#
# COMPACT_ATOMS: atom_id res chain seq x y z
N MET A 1 -0.72 -17.83 -18.71
CA MET A 1 -1.31 -17.02 -17.61
C MET A 1 -0.18 -16.65 -16.67
N ARG A 2 -0.04 -15.38 -16.24
CA ARG A 2 0.98 -15.01 -15.24
C ARG A 2 0.63 -15.71 -13.92
N ALA A 3 1.62 -16.31 -13.25
CA ALA A 3 1.41 -16.86 -11.91
C ALA A 3 0.92 -15.74 -10.98
N LEU A 4 -0.13 -16.02 -10.20
CA LEU A 4 -0.64 -15.07 -9.22
C LEU A 4 0.44 -14.84 -8.15
N PRO A 5 0.72 -13.58 -7.77
CA PRO A 5 1.67 -13.29 -6.70
C PRO A 5 1.23 -13.94 -5.39
N GLU A 6 2.19 -14.52 -4.68
CA GLU A 6 1.98 -15.02 -3.33
C GLU A 6 1.63 -13.86 -2.37
N PRO A 7 0.53 -13.92 -1.61
CA PRO A 7 0.08 -12.80 -0.79
C PRO A 7 1.10 -12.29 0.23
N PHE A 8 1.91 -13.16 0.82
CA PHE A 8 2.96 -12.76 1.77
C PHE A 8 4.11 -11.97 1.11
N HIS A 9 4.44 -12.26 -0.15
CA HIS A 9 5.43 -11.46 -0.88
C HIS A 9 4.87 -10.08 -1.23
N VAL A 10 3.59 -10.00 -1.61
CA VAL A 10 2.89 -8.72 -1.83
C VAL A 10 2.86 -7.89 -0.55
N LEU A 11 2.59 -8.53 0.60
CA LEU A 11 2.62 -7.90 1.92
C LEU A 11 4.00 -7.29 2.21
N LEU A 12 5.07 -8.06 2.02
CA LEU A 12 6.44 -7.59 2.23
C LEU A 12 6.74 -6.36 1.37
N VAL A 13 6.39 -6.38 0.08
CA VAL A 13 6.61 -5.24 -0.81
C VAL A 13 5.78 -4.01 -0.42
N ALA A 14 4.53 -4.20 0.00
CA ALA A 14 3.68 -3.10 0.46
C ALA A 14 4.21 -2.46 1.76
N ILE A 15 4.82 -3.25 2.65
CA ILE A 15 5.49 -2.76 3.86
C ILE A 15 6.74 -1.94 3.52
N LEU A 16 7.46 -2.26 2.45
CA LEU A 16 8.70 -1.56 2.09
C LEU A 16 8.45 -0.28 1.30
N LEU A 17 7.47 -0.28 0.39
CA LEU A 17 7.16 0.89 -0.43
C LEU A 17 5.64 1.11 -0.55
N PRO A 18 5.16 2.35 -0.32
CA PRO A 18 3.75 2.67 -0.47
C PRO A 18 3.28 2.41 -1.91
N GLY A 19 2.19 1.67 -2.04
CA GLY A 19 1.54 1.38 -3.32
C GLY A 19 2.21 0.32 -4.21
N MET A 20 3.43 -0.14 -3.90
CA MET A 20 4.14 -1.11 -4.75
C MET A 20 3.52 -2.52 -4.73
N GLY A 21 2.87 -2.91 -3.63
CA GLY A 21 2.11 -4.16 -3.58
C GLY A 21 0.99 -4.23 -4.62
N HIS A 22 0.36 -3.10 -4.93
CA HIS A 22 -0.67 -3.01 -5.98
C HIS A 22 -0.09 -3.13 -7.38
N VAL A 23 1.10 -2.56 -7.62
CA VAL A 23 1.79 -2.68 -8.92
C VAL A 23 2.10 -4.16 -9.21
N TRP A 24 2.58 -4.90 -8.20
CA TRP A 24 2.87 -6.34 -8.35
C TRP A 24 1.60 -7.16 -8.64
N THR A 25 0.46 -6.79 -8.06
CA THR A 25 -0.83 -7.44 -8.32
C THR A 25 -1.55 -6.93 -9.58
N GLY A 26 -0.87 -6.17 -10.46
CA GLY A 26 -1.44 -5.66 -11.71
C GLY A 26 -2.39 -4.47 -11.55
N ARG A 27 -2.50 -3.90 -10.35
CA ARG A 27 -3.40 -2.78 -9.98
C ARG A 27 -2.62 -1.46 -9.89
N ALA A 28 -1.79 -1.16 -10.88
CA ALA A 28 -0.82 -0.06 -10.85
C ALA A 28 -1.45 1.32 -10.55
N ALA A 29 -2.61 1.63 -11.13
CA ALA A 29 -3.30 2.91 -10.88
C ALA A 29 -3.66 3.10 -9.39
N ARG A 30 -4.10 2.03 -8.71
CA ARG A 30 -4.41 2.06 -7.27
C ARG A 30 -3.14 2.24 -6.44
N GLY A 31 -2.05 1.58 -6.84
CA GLY A 31 -0.72 1.74 -6.21
C GLY A 31 -0.18 3.15 -6.31
N LEU A 32 -0.20 3.74 -7.51
CA LEU A 32 0.22 5.12 -7.74
C LEU A 32 -0.64 6.12 -6.93
N GLY A 33 -1.94 5.86 -6.81
CA GLY A 33 -2.82 6.65 -5.94
C GLY A 33 -2.36 6.63 -4.48
N PHE A 34 -2.10 5.46 -3.91
CA PHE A 34 -1.56 5.35 -2.54
C PHE A 34 -0.21 6.03 -2.39
N ALA A 35 0.71 5.84 -3.33
CA ALA A 35 2.03 6.50 -3.31
C ALA A 35 1.88 8.02 -3.33
N LEU A 36 1.06 8.56 -4.23
CA LEU A 36 0.79 9.99 -4.34
C LEU A 36 0.18 10.54 -3.04
N PHE A 37 -0.87 9.91 -2.52
CA PHE A 37 -1.52 10.38 -1.29
C PHE A 37 -0.63 10.23 -0.05
N ALA A 38 0.25 9.22 0.00
CA ALA A 38 1.23 9.10 1.08
C ALA A 38 2.26 10.25 1.02
N LEU A 39 2.76 10.58 -0.17
CA LEU A 39 3.70 11.70 -0.36
C LEU A 39 3.03 13.04 -0.06
N LEU A 40 1.84 13.29 -0.63
CA LEU A 40 1.08 14.52 -0.39
C LEU A 40 0.68 14.65 1.07
N GLY A 41 0.17 13.58 1.68
CA GLY A 41 -0.22 13.55 3.09
C GLY A 41 0.97 13.81 4.01
N GLY A 42 2.12 13.18 3.74
CA GLY A 42 3.34 13.38 4.51
C GLY A 42 3.88 14.80 4.38
N TRP A 43 3.89 15.34 3.17
CA TRP A 43 4.30 16.72 2.90
C TRP A 43 3.34 17.72 3.58
N LEU A 44 2.04 17.51 3.45
CA LEU A 44 1.01 18.38 4.02
C LEU A 44 1.12 18.39 5.55
N THR A 45 1.18 17.22 6.20
CA THR A 45 1.35 17.18 7.65
C THR A 45 2.68 17.80 8.08
N ALA A 46 3.75 17.63 7.29
CA ALA A 46 5.05 18.19 7.65
C ALA A 46 5.05 19.72 7.56
N ARG A 47 4.28 20.27 6.62
CA ARG A 47 4.15 21.72 6.42
C ARG A 47 3.41 22.41 7.56
N PHE A 48 2.42 21.74 8.14
CA PHE A 48 1.55 22.31 9.19
C PHE A 48 1.87 21.82 10.61
N ALA A 49 2.82 20.89 10.74
CA ALA A 49 3.21 20.38 12.04
C ALA A 49 3.86 21.46 12.92
N ALA A 50 3.58 21.38 14.21
CA ALA A 50 4.19 22.25 15.21
C ALA A 50 5.73 22.06 15.26
N PRO A 51 6.50 23.08 15.68
CA PRO A 51 7.96 22.98 15.73
C PRO A 51 8.47 21.87 16.66
N ASP A 52 7.70 21.53 17.68
CA ASP A 52 7.97 20.47 18.67
C ASP A 52 7.40 19.10 18.26
N ALA A 53 6.67 19.02 17.14
CA ALA A 53 6.13 17.75 16.66
C ALA A 53 7.25 16.77 16.30
N SER A 54 7.09 15.52 16.75
CA SER A 54 8.01 14.43 16.44
C SER A 54 8.08 14.13 14.93
N PHE A 55 9.12 13.42 14.48
CA PHE A 55 9.25 13.05 13.07
C PHE A 55 8.04 12.28 12.53
N VAL A 56 7.51 11.34 13.32
CA VAL A 56 6.30 10.57 12.97
C VAL A 56 5.07 11.49 12.94
N GLY A 57 4.93 12.39 13.91
CA GLY A 57 3.84 13.37 13.93
C GLY A 57 3.86 14.30 12.72
N ARG A 58 5.06 14.76 12.33
CA ARG A 58 5.26 15.59 11.12
C ARG A 58 4.86 14.85 9.85
N HIS A 59 4.99 13.54 9.75
CA HIS A 59 4.64 12.78 8.54
C HIS A 59 3.40 11.88 8.74
N ALA A 60 2.57 12.17 9.75
CA ALA A 60 1.47 11.31 10.15
C ALA A 60 0.49 11.02 9.00
N GLY A 61 0.23 12.00 8.13
CA GLY A 61 -0.66 11.82 6.97
C GLY A 61 -0.10 10.81 5.98
N GLY A 62 1.21 10.86 5.73
CA GLY A 62 1.88 9.93 4.84
C GLY A 62 1.94 8.52 5.40
N PHE A 63 2.30 8.39 6.68
CA PHE A 63 2.30 7.10 7.38
C PHE A 63 0.90 6.48 7.46
N PHE A 64 -0.14 7.29 7.67
CA PHE A 64 -1.51 6.82 7.71
C PHE A 64 -1.92 6.21 6.36
N VAL A 65 -1.73 6.93 5.26
CA VAL A 65 -2.07 6.42 3.91
C VAL A 65 -1.23 5.19 3.55
N TRP A 66 0.05 5.19 3.89
CA TRP A 66 0.92 4.04 3.67
C TRP A 66 0.43 2.81 4.45
N ALA A 67 0.11 2.98 5.74
CA ALA A 67 -0.41 1.91 6.57
C ALA A 67 -1.72 1.32 6.00
N LEU A 68 -2.61 2.15 5.46
CA LEU A 68 -3.84 1.68 4.81
C LEU A 68 -3.57 0.90 3.51
N SER A 69 -2.51 1.23 2.78
CA SER A 69 -2.16 0.54 1.53
C SER A 69 -1.75 -0.93 1.75
N ILE A 70 -1.15 -1.25 2.90
CA ILE A 70 -0.61 -2.57 3.22
C ILE A 70 -1.69 -3.67 3.26
N PRO A 71 -2.72 -3.59 4.13
CA PRO A 71 -3.77 -4.60 4.19
C PRO A 71 -4.61 -4.64 2.91
N ASP A 72 -4.72 -3.51 2.20
CA ASP A 72 -5.44 -3.44 0.92
C ASP A 72 -4.75 -4.25 -0.18
N ALA A 73 -3.43 -4.06 -0.36
CA ALA A 73 -2.64 -4.83 -1.32
C ALA A 73 -2.65 -6.33 -0.99
N TYR A 74 -2.47 -6.68 0.29
CA TYR A 74 -2.51 -8.06 0.76
C TYR A 74 -3.87 -8.73 0.51
N ARG A 75 -4.97 -8.03 0.84
CA ARG A 75 -6.33 -8.53 0.60
C ARG A 75 -6.59 -8.74 -0.88
N ALA A 76 -6.15 -7.83 -1.75
CA ALA A 76 -6.29 -8.00 -3.20
C ALA A 76 -5.61 -9.28 -3.68
N ALA A 77 -4.35 -9.51 -3.29
CA ALA A 77 -3.61 -10.73 -3.65
C ALA A 77 -4.29 -12.01 -3.12
N ARG A 78 -4.78 -11.98 -1.87
CA ARG A 78 -5.49 -13.10 -1.27
C ARG A 78 -6.80 -13.44 -1.98
N LEU A 79 -7.57 -12.42 -2.36
CA LEU A 79 -8.83 -12.62 -3.06
C LEU A 79 -8.57 -13.21 -4.44
N ASP A 80 -7.59 -12.71 -5.18
CA ASP A 80 -7.23 -13.25 -6.50
C ASP A 80 -6.90 -14.75 -6.42
N ARG A 81 -6.13 -15.15 -5.40
CA ARG A 81 -5.78 -16.56 -5.19
C ARG A 81 -6.98 -17.42 -4.80
N ALA A 82 -7.79 -16.95 -3.85
CA ALA A 82 -9.01 -17.65 -3.43
C ALA A 82 -10.03 -17.82 -4.57
N TRP A 83 -10.10 -16.85 -5.50
CA TRP A 83 -10.91 -16.97 -6.70
C TRP A 83 -10.36 -18.01 -7.67
N ALA A 84 -9.05 -18.04 -7.90
CA ALA A 84 -8.41 -19.03 -8.75
C ALA A 84 -8.63 -20.45 -8.22
N ASP A 85 -8.44 -20.66 -6.91
CA ASP A 85 -8.63 -21.96 -6.25
C ASP A 85 -10.08 -22.48 -6.40
N ARG A 86 -11.06 -21.57 -6.33
CA ARG A 86 -12.48 -21.92 -6.49
C ARG A 86 -12.83 -22.36 -7.92
N VAL A 87 -12.22 -21.76 -8.95
CA VAL A 87 -12.52 -22.05 -10.36
C VAL A 87 -11.81 -23.32 -10.84
N SER A 88 -10.78 -23.76 -10.14
CA SER A 88 -10.05 -25.00 -10.42
C SER A 88 -10.69 -26.27 -9.85
N HIS A 89 -11.79 -26.16 -9.10
CA HIS A 89 -12.59 -27.26 -8.57
C HIS A 89 -13.95 -27.34 -9.28
#